data_AF-A0A8J4UIT6-F1
#
_entry.id   AF-A0A8J4UIT6-F1
#
_cell.length_a   1.000
_cell.length_b   1.000
_cell.length_c   1.000
_cell.angle_alpha   90.00
_cell.angle_beta   90.00
_cell.angle_gamma   90.00
#
_symmetry.space_group_name_H-M   'P 1'
#
loop_
_entity.id
_entity.type
_entity.pdbx_description
1 polymer ?
#
loop_
_entity_poly.entity_id
_entity_poly.type
_entity_poly.pdbx_seq_one_letter_code
_entity_poly.pdbx_strand_id
1 'polypeptide(L)'
;MRSQESVEESGRIFTELISLMEKKRSEVMELIRAQEKAELSRAERLLKKLEQEIADLKRRVTELEQLSHTHDHVHFLQSFPSLCLSPGFENSLYTVNLHHTFDGMRESLLQMKRQVEQIRPQAVALFQILPSQLTNRQNFLH
;
A
#
# COMPACT_ATOMS: atom_id res chain seq x y z
N MET A 1 44.52 -15.01 -10.48
CA MET A 1 43.64 -14.22 -11.38
C MET A 1 42.19 -14.68 -11.30
N ARG A 2 41.80 -15.87 -11.76
CA ARG A 2 40.38 -16.34 -11.72
C ARG A 2 39.65 -16.21 -10.38
N SER A 3 40.32 -16.44 -9.25
CA SER A 3 39.72 -16.28 -7.92
C SER A 3 39.40 -14.82 -7.58
N GLN A 4 40.25 -13.89 -8.02
CA GLN A 4 40.08 -12.45 -7.79
C GLN A 4 38.96 -11.90 -8.68
N GLU A 5 38.94 -12.30 -9.95
CA GLU A 5 37.87 -11.98 -10.91
C GLU A 5 36.50 -12.45 -10.40
N SER A 6 36.40 -13.66 -9.83
CA SER A 6 35.16 -14.18 -9.25
C SER A 6 34.70 -13.41 -8.01
N VAL A 7 35.62 -12.91 -7.19
CA VAL A 7 35.31 -12.09 -6.00
C VAL A 7 34.80 -10.72 -6.43
N GLU A 8 35.46 -10.10 -7.40
CA GLU A 8 35.05 -8.80 -7.95
C GLU A 8 33.67 -8.89 -8.62
N GLU A 9 33.43 -9.94 -9.40
CA GLU A 9 32.12 -10.19 -10.03
C GLU A 9 31.01 -10.40 -8.99
N SER A 10 31.27 -11.19 -7.95
CA SER A 10 30.31 -11.36 -6.84
C SER A 10 30.01 -10.03 -6.15
N GLY A 11 31.03 -9.19 -5.94
CA GLY A 11 30.86 -7.86 -5.37
C GLY A 11 30.00 -6.94 -6.25
N ARG A 12 30.17 -6.98 -7.57
CA ARG A 12 29.33 -6.25 -8.52
C ARG A 12 27.87 -6.71 -8.44
N ILE A 13 27.62 -8.02 -8.46
CA ILE A 13 26.27 -8.59 -8.36
C ILE A 13 25.57 -8.15 -7.07
N PHE A 14 26.25 -8.23 -5.91
CA PHE A 14 25.66 -7.76 -4.65
C PHE A 14 25.35 -6.26 -4.67
N THR A 15 26.23 -5.45 -5.25
CA THR A 15 26.02 -4.00 -5.38
C THR A 15 24.80 -3.69 -6.23
N GLU A 16 24.64 -4.37 -7.36
CA GLU A 16 23.46 -4.24 -8.24
C GLU A 16 22.17 -4.68 -7.54
N LEU A 17 22.21 -5.80 -6.80
CA LEU A 17 21.06 -6.28 -6.03
C LEU A 17 20.63 -5.29 -4.95
N ILE A 18 21.57 -4.73 -4.19
CA ILE A 18 21.29 -3.71 -3.17
C ILE A 18 20.63 -2.49 -3.82
N SER A 19 21.21 -1.96 -4.89
CA SER A 19 20.66 -0.82 -5.63
C SER A 19 19.24 -1.09 -6.14
N LEU A 20 19.00 -2.29 -6.68
CA LEU A 20 17.67 -2.69 -7.14
C LEU A 20 16.67 -2.77 -5.98
N MET A 21 17.06 -3.32 -4.83
CA MET A 21 16.20 -3.40 -3.64
C MET A 21 15.87 -2.01 -3.08
N GLU A 22 16.83 -1.09 -3.04
CA GLU A 22 16.61 0.30 -2.61
C GLU A 22 15.65 1.05 -3.55
N LYS A 23 15.80 0.84 -4.86
CA LYS A 23 14.88 1.37 -5.87
C LYS A 23 13.46 0.81 -5.66
N LYS A 24 13.33 -0.51 -5.52
CA LYS A 24 12.03 -1.17 -5.30
C LYS A 24 11.36 -0.73 -4.00
N ARG A 25 12.15 -0.56 -2.92
CA ARG A 25 11.66 0.02 -1.67
C ARG A 25 11.08 1.41 -1.89
N SER A 26 11.78 2.27 -2.61
CA SER A 26 11.32 3.63 -2.91
C SER A 26 10.02 3.62 -3.72
N GLU A 27 9.93 2.77 -4.75
CA GLU A 27 8.72 2.60 -5.56
C GLU A 27 7.50 2.19 -4.70
N VAL A 28 7.68 1.22 -3.80
CA VAL A 28 6.60 0.76 -2.89
C VAL A 28 6.18 1.87 -1.92
N MET A 29 7.14 2.61 -1.35
CA MET A 29 6.84 3.71 -0.43
C MET A 29 6.07 4.85 -1.11
N GLU A 30 6.44 5.20 -2.34
CA GLU A 30 5.72 6.21 -3.10
C GLU A 30 4.31 5.76 -3.50
N LEU A 31 4.15 4.48 -3.85
CA LEU A 31 2.82 3.91 -4.12
C LEU A 31 1.90 4.00 -2.88
N ILE A 32 2.41 3.66 -1.69
CA ILE A 32 1.67 3.82 -0.42
C ILE A 32 1.18 5.26 -0.26
N ARG A 33 2.11 6.21 -0.32
CA ARG A 33 1.82 7.63 -0.10
C ARG A 33 0.83 8.18 -1.12
N ALA A 34 0.97 7.78 -2.38
CA ALA A 34 0.05 8.16 -3.44
C ALA A 34 -1.36 7.66 -3.17
N GLN A 35 -1.50 6.40 -2.73
CA GLN A 35 -2.79 5.81 -2.39
C GLN A 35 -3.41 6.50 -1.16
N GLU A 36 -2.63 6.70 -0.09
CA GLU A 36 -3.08 7.41 1.12
C GLU A 36 -3.59 8.82 0.78
N LYS A 37 -2.83 9.56 -0.05
CA LYS A 37 -3.21 10.90 -0.50
C LYS A 37 -4.50 10.89 -1.33
N ALA A 38 -4.66 9.90 -2.22
CA ALA A 38 -5.86 9.78 -3.06
C ALA A 38 -7.10 9.47 -2.20
N GLU A 39 -6.99 8.57 -1.24
CA GLU A 39 -8.09 8.22 -0.32
C GLU A 39 -8.42 9.38 0.62
N LEU A 40 -7.41 10.09 1.15
CA LEU A 40 -7.63 11.29 1.95
C LEU A 40 -8.39 12.36 1.16
N SER A 41 -7.96 12.64 -0.07
CA SER A 41 -8.64 13.61 -0.94
C SER A 41 -10.08 13.19 -1.28
N ARG A 42 -10.33 11.88 -1.43
CA ARG A 42 -11.69 11.34 -1.60
C ARG A 42 -12.54 11.57 -0.35
N ALA A 43 -11.99 11.28 0.83
CA ALA A 43 -12.68 11.49 2.11
C ALA A 43 -12.98 12.98 2.36
N GLU A 44 -12.05 13.89 2.06
CA GLU A 44 -12.24 15.34 2.17
C GLU A 44 -13.34 15.85 1.24
N ARG A 45 -13.37 15.39 -0.02
CA ARG A 45 -14.45 15.76 -0.95
C ARG A 45 -15.81 15.26 -0.47
N LEU A 46 -15.85 14.06 0.09
CA LEU A 46 -17.08 13.51 0.66
C LEU A 46 -17.53 14.33 1.88
N LEU A 47 -16.62 14.63 2.79
CA LEU A 47 -16.91 15.46 3.97
C LEU A 47 -17.50 16.80 3.56
N LYS A 48 -16.86 17.50 2.61
CA LYS A 48 -17.37 18.78 2.09
C LYS A 48 -18.76 18.67 1.49
N LYS A 49 -19.05 17.57 0.77
CA LYS A 49 -20.38 17.31 0.21
C LYS A 49 -21.42 17.15 1.32
N LEU A 50 -21.11 16.37 2.37
CA LEU A 50 -21.99 16.16 3.51
C LEU A 50 -22.23 17.46 4.30
N GLU A 51 -21.20 18.28 4.50
CA GLU A 51 -21.34 19.59 5.14
C GLU A 51 -22.30 20.51 4.36
N GLN A 52 -22.18 20.52 3.04
CA GLN A 52 -23.10 21.26 2.17
C GLN A 52 -24.53 20.73 2.24
N GLU A 53 -24.71 19.40 2.20
CA GLU A 53 -26.01 18.75 2.33
C GLU A 53 -26.68 19.08 3.68
N ILE A 54 -25.91 19.09 4.78
CA ILE A 54 -26.39 19.50 6.11
C ILE A 54 -26.79 20.98 6.11
N ALA A 55 -25.98 21.86 5.52
CA ALA A 55 -26.28 23.28 5.45
C ALA A 55 -27.56 23.56 4.64
N ASP A 56 -27.70 22.92 3.48
CA ASP A 56 -28.89 23.02 2.64
C ASP A 56 -30.14 22.46 3.33
N LEU A 57 -30.00 21.35 4.08
CA LEU A 57 -31.09 20.79 4.86
C LEU A 57 -31.52 21.74 5.98
N LYS A 58 -30.57 22.32 6.73
CA LYS A 58 -30.85 23.32 7.76
C LYS A 58 -31.57 24.54 7.17
N ARG A 59 -31.11 25.06 6.04
CA ARG A 59 -31.78 26.17 5.34
C ARG A 59 -33.22 25.81 5.01
N ARG A 60 -33.45 24.65 4.38
CA ARG A 60 -34.81 24.20 4.00
C ARG A 60 -35.72 24.01 5.19
N VAL A 61 -35.22 23.48 6.31
CA VAL A 61 -35.99 23.36 7.56
C VAL A 61 -36.47 24.74 8.02
N THR A 62 -35.57 25.73 8.08
CA THR A 62 -35.95 27.11 8.44
C THR A 62 -36.93 27.74 7.46
N GLU A 63 -36.74 27.53 6.15
CA GLU A 63 -37.66 28.03 5.12
C GLU A 63 -39.05 27.38 5.21
N LEU A 64 -39.11 26.07 5.49
CA LEU A 64 -40.36 25.35 5.70
C LEU A 64 -41.08 25.80 6.98
N GLU A 65 -40.33 26.04 8.06
CA GLU A 65 -40.88 26.62 9.30
C GLU A 65 -41.51 27.99 9.02
N GLN A 66 -40.81 28.88 8.32
CA GLN A 66 -41.36 30.20 7.95
C GLN A 66 -42.58 30.06 7.04
N LEU A 67 -42.52 29.19 6.03
CA LEU A 67 -43.61 28.96 5.10
C LEU A 67 -44.86 28.42 5.80
N SER A 68 -44.71 27.60 6.84
CA SER A 68 -45.83 27.07 7.62
C SER A 68 -46.61 28.14 8.40
N HIS A 69 -45.98 29.29 8.68
CA HIS A 69 -46.60 30.42 9.37
C HIS A 69 -47.16 31.49 8.41
N THR A 70 -47.06 31.29 7.09
CA THR A 70 -47.58 32.26 6.12
C THR A 70 -49.10 32.18 6.00
N HIS A 71 -49.74 33.34 5.85
CA HIS A 71 -51.18 33.43 5.52
C HIS A 71 -51.41 33.59 4.00
N ASP A 72 -50.33 33.76 3.21
CA ASP A 72 -50.40 33.81 1.75
C ASP A 72 -50.39 32.38 1.18
N HIS A 73 -51.60 31.87 0.90
CA HIS A 73 -51.78 30.53 0.35
C HIS A 73 -51.24 30.38 -1.08
N VAL A 74 -51.14 31.47 -1.86
CA VAL A 74 -50.55 31.42 -3.21
C VAL A 74 -49.04 31.22 -3.11
N HIS A 75 -48.38 32.00 -2.24
CA HIS A 75 -46.95 31.84 -1.95
C HIS A 75 -46.63 30.45 -1.38
N PHE A 76 -47.49 29.91 -0.50
CA PHE A 76 -47.36 28.54 0.01
C PHE A 76 -47.34 27.50 -1.12
N LEU A 77 -48.36 27.53 -1.99
CA LEU A 77 -48.51 26.57 -3.09
C LEU A 77 -47.37 26.67 -4.11
N GLN A 78 -46.82 27.87 -4.33
CA GLN A 78 -45.68 28.08 -5.23
C GLN A 78 -44.35 27.59 -4.63
N SER A 79 -44.11 27.83 -3.34
CA SER A 79 -42.80 27.60 -2.71
C SER A 79 -42.62 26.18 -2.19
N PHE A 80 -43.68 25.57 -1.66
CA PHE A 80 -43.61 24.26 -0.99
C PHE A 80 -43.00 23.13 -1.86
N PRO A 81 -43.37 22.95 -3.13
CA PRO A 81 -42.80 21.88 -3.96
C PRO A 81 -41.28 21.97 -4.12
N SER A 82 -40.73 23.19 -4.21
CA SER A 82 -39.29 23.42 -4.37
C SER A 82 -38.47 23.06 -3.11
N LEU A 83 -39.11 23.11 -1.94
CA LEU A 83 -38.48 22.80 -0.65
C LEU A 83 -38.54 21.29 -0.33
N CYS A 84 -39.58 20.60 -0.81
CA CYS A 84 -39.76 19.16 -0.58
C CYS A 84 -38.93 18.27 -1.53
N LEU A 85 -38.61 18.75 -2.72
CA LEU A 85 -37.82 17.99 -3.70
C LEU A 85 -36.32 18.22 -3.44
N SER A 86 -35.67 17.28 -2.74
CA SER A 86 -34.21 17.29 -2.61
C SER A 86 -33.58 16.64 -3.85
N PRO A 87 -32.76 17.34 -4.65
CA PRO A 87 -32.11 16.77 -5.82
C PRO A 87 -30.90 15.88 -5.47
N GLY A 88 -30.60 15.63 -4.19
CA GLY A 88 -29.26 15.23 -3.77
C GLY A 88 -29.11 13.94 -2.98
N PHE A 89 -30.19 13.21 -2.65
CA PHE A 89 -30.05 11.95 -1.92
C PHE A 89 -29.67 10.80 -2.87
N GLU A 90 -28.53 10.93 -3.54
CA GLU A 90 -27.92 9.79 -4.20
C GLU A 90 -27.38 8.86 -3.11
N ASN A 91 -28.11 7.77 -2.89
CA ASN A 91 -27.77 6.68 -1.97
C ASN A 91 -26.54 5.86 -2.45
N SER A 92 -25.61 6.52 -3.14
CA SER A 92 -24.35 5.97 -3.60
C SER A 92 -23.51 5.69 -2.37
N LEU A 93 -23.66 4.47 -1.84
CA LEU A 93 -22.88 3.85 -0.79
C LEU A 93 -21.49 4.49 -0.71
N TYR A 94 -21.30 5.30 0.32
CA TYR A 94 -20.06 5.99 0.65
C TYR A 94 -19.01 4.98 1.13
N THR A 95 -18.69 3.99 0.30
CA THR A 95 -17.73 2.95 0.61
C THR A 95 -16.35 3.48 0.26
N VAL A 96 -15.64 3.94 1.30
CA VAL A 96 -14.19 4.13 1.24
C VAL A 96 -13.57 2.73 1.14
N ASN A 97 -13.19 2.34 -0.07
CA ASN A 97 -12.65 1.01 -0.32
C ASN A 97 -11.15 1.02 0.01
N LEU A 98 -10.83 0.92 1.30
CA LEU A 98 -9.48 1.15 1.80
C LEU A 98 -8.54 -0.07 1.65
N HIS A 99 -9.05 -1.26 1.29
CA HIS A 99 -8.44 -2.48 1.83
C HIS A 99 -7.87 -3.54 0.87
N HIS A 100 -7.85 -3.34 -0.46
CA HIS A 100 -7.60 -4.49 -1.35
C HIS A 100 -6.19 -4.60 -1.97
N THR A 101 -5.31 -3.60 -1.80
CA THR A 101 -4.07 -3.56 -2.59
C THR A 101 -2.80 -3.91 -1.81
N PHE A 102 -2.83 -3.89 -0.47
CA PHE A 102 -1.60 -4.01 0.33
C PHE A 102 -1.23 -5.43 0.74
N ASP A 103 -2.21 -6.31 0.93
CA ASP A 103 -1.97 -7.68 1.36
C ASP A 103 -1.13 -8.46 0.33
N GLY A 104 -1.48 -8.37 -0.96
CA GLY A 104 -0.72 -9.05 -2.02
C GLY A 104 0.73 -8.58 -2.14
N MET A 105 0.98 -7.28 -1.96
CA MET A 105 2.34 -6.74 -1.94
C MET A 105 3.12 -7.21 -0.72
N ARG A 106 2.50 -7.22 0.46
CA ARG A 106 3.13 -7.71 1.69
C ARG A 106 3.56 -9.17 1.54
N GLU A 107 2.67 -10.03 1.03
CA GLU A 107 2.99 -11.45 0.82
C GLU A 107 4.14 -11.64 -0.18
N SER A 108 4.17 -10.85 -1.26
CA SER A 108 5.26 -10.87 -2.24
C SER A 108 6.60 -10.44 -1.62
N LEU A 109 6.61 -9.41 -0.76
CA LEU A 109 7.80 -8.97 -0.03
C LEU A 109 8.29 -10.03 0.97
N LEU A 110 7.37 -10.69 1.67
CA LEU A 110 7.70 -11.81 2.56
C LEU A 110 8.30 -12.98 1.79
N GLN A 111 7.80 -13.27 0.59
CA GLN A 111 8.37 -14.28 -0.29
C GLN A 111 9.78 -13.91 -0.75
N MET A 112 9.99 -12.68 -1.20
CA MET A 112 11.31 -12.19 -1.61
C MET A 112 12.32 -12.29 -0.46
N LYS A 113 11.93 -11.87 0.76
CA LYS A 113 12.77 -12.00 1.95
C LYS A 113 13.21 -13.45 2.18
N ARG A 114 12.27 -14.40 2.14
CA ARG A 114 12.58 -15.83 2.30
C ARG A 114 13.55 -16.34 1.23
N GLN A 115 13.42 -15.87 -0.02
CA GLN A 115 14.33 -16.26 -1.10
C GLN A 115 15.74 -15.76 -0.85
N VAL A 116 15.90 -14.51 -0.40
CA VAL A 116 17.22 -13.94 -0.06
C VAL A 116 17.86 -14.69 1.11
N GLU A 117 17.09 -15.03 2.15
CA GLU A 117 17.56 -15.79 3.32
C GLU A 117 17.97 -17.24 2.98
N GLN A 118 17.43 -17.82 1.90
CA GLN A 118 17.76 -19.19 1.46
C GLN A 118 19.05 -19.28 0.63
N ILE A 119 19.63 -18.14 0.22
CA ILE A 119 20.89 -18.13 -0.54
C ILE A 119 22.02 -18.67 0.34
N ARG A 120 22.58 -19.82 -0.04
CA ARG A 120 23.75 -20.43 0.64
C ARG A 120 24.99 -20.30 -0.24
N PRO A 121 26.17 -19.95 0.32
CA PRO A 121 27.43 -20.03 -0.41
C PRO A 121 27.71 -21.48 -0.81
N GLN A 122 27.83 -21.77 -2.12
CA GLN A 122 28.29 -23.08 -2.58
C GLN A 122 29.82 -23.17 -2.48
N ALA A 123 30.38 -23.27 -1.28
CA ALA A 123 31.76 -23.75 -1.07
C ALA A 123 32.14 -23.96 0.41
N VAL A 124 31.70 -25.06 1.05
CA VAL A 124 32.53 -25.78 2.06
C VAL A 124 32.20 -27.29 2.07
N ALA A 125 31.95 -27.91 0.91
CA ALA A 125 31.95 -29.39 0.81
C ALA A 125 33.33 -29.96 0.46
N LEU A 126 34.29 -29.12 0.06
CA LEU A 126 35.62 -29.57 -0.37
C LEU A 126 36.73 -29.39 0.69
N PHE A 127 36.46 -28.72 1.81
CA PHE A 127 37.42 -28.61 2.92
C PHE A 127 37.14 -29.58 4.08
N GLN A 128 36.10 -30.42 3.98
CA GLN A 128 35.87 -31.52 4.92
C GLN A 128 36.58 -32.83 4.54
N ILE A 129 37.23 -32.90 3.38
CA ILE A 129 38.11 -34.01 3.01
C ILE A 129 39.56 -33.56 3.16
N LEU A 130 40.01 -33.37 4.41
CA LEU A 130 41.45 -33.39 4.69
C LEU A 130 41.87 -34.85 4.91
N PRO A 131 42.90 -35.37 4.22
CA PRO A 131 43.34 -36.74 4.35
C PRO A 131 44.05 -36.94 5.69
N SER A 132 43.30 -37.43 6.69
CA SER A 132 43.85 -37.89 7.97
C SER A 132 44.57 -39.25 7.88
N GLN A 133 44.81 -39.79 6.67
CA GLN A 133 45.37 -41.13 6.46
C GLN A 133 46.75 -41.16 5.78
N LEU A 134 47.46 -40.04 5.69
CA LEU A 134 48.87 -40.04 5.25
C LEU A 134 49.82 -39.60 6.36
N THR A 135 49.70 -40.23 7.52
CA THR A 135 50.74 -40.23 8.54
C THR A 135 51.01 -41.67 8.96
N ASN A 136 51.88 -42.36 8.21
CA ASN A 136 53.05 -43.03 8.78
C ASN A 136 53.84 -43.78 7.70
N ARG A 137 54.97 -43.21 7.32
CA ARG A 137 56.02 -43.87 6.52
C ARG A 137 56.87 -44.85 7.34
N GLN A 138 56.41 -45.29 8.52
CA GLN A 138 57.18 -46.10 9.48
C GLN A 138 56.57 -47.47 9.83
N ASN A 139 55.47 -47.90 9.19
CA ASN A 139 54.87 -49.23 9.46
C ASN A 139 55.28 -50.35 8.48
N PHE A 140 56.33 -50.17 7.68
CA PHE A 140 56.78 -51.18 6.69
C PHE A 140 58.15 -51.81 6.99
N LEU A 141 58.67 -51.68 8.21
CA LEU A 141 59.90 -52.39 8.61
C LEU A 141 59.76 -52.92 10.04
N HIS A 142 59.12 -54.08 10.17
CA HIS A 142 59.46 -55.12 11.14
C HIS A 142 58.93 -56.47 10.65
#